data_AF-A0AAV3NXD2-F1
#
_entry.id   AF-A0AAV3NXD2-F1
#
_cell.length_a   1.000
_cell.length_b   1.000
_cell.length_c   1.000
_cell.angle_alpha   90.00
_cell.angle_beta   90.00
_cell.angle_gamma   90.00
#
_symmetry.space_group_name_H-M   'P 1'
#
loop_
_entity.id
_entity.type
_entity.pdbx_description
1 polymer ?
#
loop_
_entity_poly.entity_id
_entity_poly.type
_entity_poly.pdbx_seq_one_letter_code
_entity_poly.pdbx_strand_id
1 'polypeptide(L)'
;MPGVDDKIALHQLHVDPTYKPVKQKKRYFSEETNQAIRDEVDELIKVGAIRELQFPESIANVVIFKKSNGKWRMCTDFTNLNKPALRITSLYHIWEG
;
A
#
# COMPACT_ATOMS: atom_id res chain seq x y z
N MET A 1 -5.09 -0.16 -18.87
CA MET A 1 -6.25 -1.05 -18.69
C MET A 1 -7.51 -0.20 -18.85
N PRO A 2 -8.59 -0.69 -19.50
CA PRO A 2 -9.89 -0.04 -19.34
C PRO A 2 -10.20 -0.06 -17.84
N GLY A 3 -10.41 1.11 -17.23
CA GLY A 3 -10.70 1.23 -15.82
C GLY A 3 -11.94 0.41 -15.47
N VAL A 4 -11.88 -0.33 -14.36
CA VAL A 4 -13.07 -0.96 -13.79
C VAL A 4 -13.98 0.17 -13.31
N ASP A 5 -15.28 0.12 -13.64
CA ASP A 5 -16.24 1.13 -13.20
C ASP A 5 -16.18 1.25 -11.67
N ASP A 6 -15.99 2.47 -11.17
CA ASP A 6 -15.96 2.78 -9.74
C ASP A 6 -17.21 2.27 -9.02
N LYS A 7 -18.37 2.24 -9.71
CA LYS A 7 -19.62 1.69 -9.16
C LYS A 7 -19.58 0.19 -8.94
N ILE A 8 -18.67 -0.52 -9.61
CA ILE A 8 -18.51 -1.98 -9.55
C ILE A 8 -17.44 -2.37 -8.52
N ALA A 9 -16.38 -1.58 -8.34
CA ALA A 9 -15.21 -1.98 -7.56
C ALA A 9 -14.72 -0.99 -6.50
N LEU A 10 -15.48 0.07 -6.17
CA LEU A 10 -15.16 0.93 -5.05
C LEU A 10 -15.47 0.22 -3.72
N HIS A 11 -14.42 -0.16 -2.99
CA HIS A 11 -14.54 -0.62 -1.61
C HIS A 11 -14.20 0.52 -0.64
N GLN A 12 -15.11 0.83 0.28
CA GLN A 12 -14.87 1.79 1.36
C GLN A 12 -14.39 1.05 2.61
N LEU A 13 -13.16 1.33 3.03
CA LEU A 13 -12.62 0.83 4.29
C LEU A 13 -13.18 1.66 5.45
N HIS A 14 -13.87 1.01 6.37
CA HIS A 14 -14.26 1.63 7.64
C HIS A 14 -13.04 1.69 8.57
N VAL A 15 -12.65 2.90 8.95
CA VAL A 15 -11.50 3.17 9.82
C VAL A 15 -12.03 3.73 11.14
N ASP A 16 -11.55 3.20 12.28
CA ASP A 16 -11.85 3.74 13.60
C ASP A 16 -11.49 5.25 13.65
N PRO A 17 -12.46 6.16 13.85
CA PRO A 17 -12.22 7.60 13.80
C PRO A 17 -11.35 8.10 14.96
N THR A 18 -11.16 7.30 16.00
CA THR A 18 -10.27 7.63 17.13
C THR A 18 -8.82 7.27 16.85
N TYR A 19 -8.54 6.52 15.78
CA TYR A 19 -7.19 6.11 15.41
C TYR A 19 -6.43 7.26 14.76
N LYS A 20 -5.26 7.58 15.31
CA LYS A 20 -4.41 8.65 14.77
C LYS A 20 -3.66 8.17 13.53
N PRO A 21 -3.72 8.91 12.40
CA PRO A 21 -2.89 8.67 11.22
C PRO A 21 -1.41 8.46 11.58
N VAL A 22 -0.77 7.48 10.95
CA VAL A 22 0.65 7.17 11.18
C VAL A 22 1.47 7.51 9.95
N LYS A 23 2.46 8.39 10.12
CA LYS A 23 3.49 8.65 9.11
C LYS A 23 4.72 7.82 9.41
N GLN A 24 4.91 6.74 8.68
CA GLN A 24 6.10 5.91 8.85
C GLN A 24 7.37 6.68 8.43
N LYS A 25 8.45 6.50 9.18
CA LYS A 25 9.74 7.10 8.86
C LYS A 25 10.26 6.55 7.54
N LYS A 26 10.67 7.45 6.64
CA LYS A 26 11.28 7.11 5.35
C LYS A 26 12.47 6.17 5.56
N ARG A 27 12.52 5.09 4.77
CA ARG A 27 13.66 4.17 4.70
C ARG A 27 14.67 4.64 3.66
N TYR A 28 15.94 4.38 3.92
CA TYR A 28 17.02 4.59 2.97
C TYR A 28 17.30 3.28 2.25
N PHE A 29 17.41 3.33 0.93
CA PHE A 29 17.75 2.19 0.08
C PHE A 29 19.03 2.48 -0.71
N SER A 30 19.70 1.42 -1.19
CA SER A 30 20.82 1.55 -2.12
C SER A 30 20.37 2.14 -3.45
N GLU A 31 21.32 2.64 -4.24
CA GLU A 31 21.01 3.24 -5.55
C GLU A 31 20.34 2.25 -6.51
N GLU A 32 20.84 1.01 -6.58
CA GLU A 32 20.23 -0.08 -7.39
C GLU A 32 18.75 -0.29 -6.99
N THR A 33 18.48 -0.28 -5.69
CA THR A 33 17.14 -0.49 -5.16
C THR A 33 16.23 0.72 -5.43
N ASN A 34 16.76 1.94 -5.31
CA ASN A 34 16.03 3.16 -5.62
C ASN A 34 15.63 3.21 -7.10
N GLN A 35 16.50 2.74 -8.00
CA GLN A 35 16.18 2.66 -9.42
C GLN A 35 15.01 1.69 -9.66
N ALA A 36 15.06 0.49 -9.07
CA ALA A 36 13.97 -0.47 -9.18
C ALA A 36 12.63 0.05 -8.61
N ILE A 37 12.67 0.83 -7.52
CA ILE A 37 11.47 1.50 -6.97
C ILE A 37 10.90 2.51 -7.97
N ARG A 38 11.76 3.34 -8.60
CA ARG A 38 11.32 4.35 -9.57
C ARG A 38 10.68 3.70 -10.79
N ASP A 39 11.32 2.68 -11.35
CA ASP A 39 10.82 1.98 -12.54
C ASP A 39 9.41 1.38 -12.28
N GLU A 40 9.22 0.74 -11.13
CA GLU A 40 7.92 0.17 -10.73
C GLU A 40 6.86 1.27 -10.50
N VAL A 41 7.22 2.37 -9.83
CA VAL A 41 6.31 3.50 -9.60
C VAL A 41 5.87 4.15 -10.91
N ASP A 42 6.80 4.36 -11.84
CA ASP A 42 6.51 4.93 -13.16
C ASP A 42 5.59 4.03 -13.97
N GLU A 43 5.79 2.70 -13.91
CA GLU A 43 4.89 1.73 -14.54
C GLU A 43 3.48 1.77 -13.92
N LEU A 44 3.39 1.80 -12.58
CA LEU A 44 2.11 1.88 -11.86
C LEU A 44 1.34 3.17 -12.16
N ILE A 45 2.04 4.31 -12.30
CA ILE A 45 1.45 5.58 -12.74
C ILE A 45 0.96 5.46 -14.19
N LYS A 46 1.81 4.92 -15.09
CA LYS A 46 1.50 4.77 -16.52
C LYS A 46 0.27 3.91 -16.77
N VAL A 47 0.05 2.86 -15.99
CA VAL A 47 -1.16 2.01 -16.11
C VAL A 47 -2.37 2.58 -15.36
N GLY A 48 -2.20 3.67 -14.59
CA GLY A 48 -3.24 4.32 -13.81
C GLY A 48 -3.59 3.62 -12.49
N ALA A 49 -2.72 2.73 -11.99
CA ALA A 49 -2.95 2.01 -10.74
C ALA A 49 -2.72 2.87 -9.50
N ILE A 50 -1.83 3.85 -9.59
CA ILE A 50 -1.55 4.82 -8.52
C ILE A 50 -1.55 6.25 -9.07
N ARG A 51 -1.70 7.21 -8.16
CA ARG A 51 -1.59 8.64 -8.46
C ARG A 51 -0.86 9.36 -7.33
N GLU A 52 -0.28 10.51 -7.65
CA GLU A 52 0.33 11.36 -6.63
C GLU A 52 -0.75 11.95 -5.69
N LEU A 53 -0.45 12.00 -4.39
CA LEU A 53 -1.30 12.58 -3.37
C LEU A 53 -0.53 13.66 -2.61
N GLN A 54 -1.06 14.88 -2.61
CA GLN A 54 -0.49 15.99 -1.88
C GLN A 54 -0.88 15.92 -0.39
N PHE A 55 0.08 16.14 0.49
CA PHE A 55 -0.10 16.22 1.96
C PHE A 55 -0.80 15.01 2.61
N PRO A 56 -0.26 13.79 2.48
CA PRO A 56 -0.87 12.62 3.11
C PRO A 56 -0.85 12.72 4.65
N GLU A 57 -1.97 12.37 5.27
CA GLU A 57 -2.07 12.24 6.74
C GLU A 57 -1.37 10.98 7.24
N SER A 58 -1.41 9.89 6.46
CA SER A 58 -0.72 8.62 6.74
C SER A 58 0.27 8.27 5.64
N ILE A 59 1.42 7.70 6.00
CA ILE A 59 2.45 7.27 5.05
C ILE A 59 2.87 5.85 5.41
N ALA A 60 2.76 4.93 4.45
CA ALA A 60 3.28 3.57 4.58
C ALA A 60 4.62 3.45 3.85
N ASN A 61 5.56 2.70 4.43
CA ASN A 61 6.83 2.43 3.78
C ASN A 61 6.70 1.43 2.65
N VAL A 62 7.58 1.59 1.66
CA VAL A 62 7.84 0.57 0.67
C VAL A 62 8.81 -0.48 1.25
N VAL A 63 8.56 -1.73 0.91
CA VAL A 63 9.41 -2.89 1.14
C VAL A 63 9.78 -3.43 -0.21
N ILE A 64 11.05 -3.71 -0.43
CA ILE A 64 11.56 -4.21 -1.69
C ILE A 64 12.46 -5.38 -1.43
N PHE A 65 12.30 -6.42 -2.23
CA PHE A 65 13.08 -7.64 -2.12
C PHE A 65 13.32 -8.24 -3.50
N LYS A 66 14.43 -8.96 -3.61
CA LYS A 66 14.78 -9.69 -4.83
C LYS A 66 14.19 -11.09 -4.74
N LYS A 67 13.45 -11.49 -5.77
CA LYS A 67 12.95 -12.87 -5.91
C LYS A 67 14.09 -13.81 -6.28
N SER A 68 13.87 -15.11 -6.08
CA SER A 68 14.77 -16.17 -6.52
C SER A 68 15.07 -16.14 -8.03
N ASN A 69 14.14 -15.62 -8.84
CA ASN A 69 14.32 -15.42 -10.28
C ASN A 69 15.11 -14.15 -10.65
N GLY A 70 15.71 -13.47 -9.67
CA GLY A 70 16.51 -12.26 -9.86
C GLY A 70 15.71 -10.97 -10.07
N LYS A 71 14.37 -11.02 -10.18
CA LYS A 71 13.54 -9.82 -10.34
C LYS A 71 13.30 -9.12 -9.01
N TRP A 72 13.31 -7.79 -9.02
CA TRP A 72 12.86 -6.98 -7.89
C TRP A 72 11.34 -7.03 -7.76
N ARG A 73 10.83 -6.92 -6.53
CA ARG A 73 9.41 -6.70 -6.24
C ARG A 73 9.23 -5.66 -5.17
N MET A 74 8.30 -4.75 -5.43
CA MET A 74 7.85 -3.73 -4.50
C MET A 74 6.58 -4.22 -3.75
N CYS A 75 6.54 -3.98 -2.44
CA CYS A 75 5.37 -4.14 -1.58
C CYS A 75 5.23 -2.91 -0.70
N THR A 76 4.01 -2.63 -0.25
CA THR A 76 3.74 -1.55 0.71
C THR A 76 3.43 -2.16 2.08
N ASP A 77 4.09 -1.66 3.12
CA ASP A 77 3.88 -2.10 4.49
C ASP A 77 2.62 -1.44 5.08
N PHE A 78 1.49 -2.10 4.87
CA PHE A 78 0.18 -1.68 5.38
C PHE A 78 -0.02 -1.97 6.88
N THR A 79 0.98 -2.45 7.62
CA THR A 79 0.81 -2.88 9.01
C THR A 79 0.16 -1.81 9.89
N ASN A 80 0.58 -0.54 9.78
CA ASN A 80 -0.03 0.54 10.56
C ASN A 80 -1.37 1.03 9.99
N LEU A 81 -1.58 0.91 8.67
CA LEU A 81 -2.84 1.27 8.02
C LEU A 81 -3.96 0.26 8.30
N ASN A 82 -3.62 -1.01 8.52
CA ASN A 82 -4.59 -2.07 8.79
C ASN A 82 -5.05 -2.13 10.25
N LYS A 83 -4.25 -1.59 11.20
CA LYS A 83 -4.62 -1.56 12.63
C LYS A 83 -6.02 -0.98 12.92
N PRO A 84 -6.41 0.18 12.37
CA PRO A 84 -7.75 0.72 12.62
C PRO A 84 -8.87 -0.09 11.96
N ALA A 85 -8.62 -0.70 10.80
CA ALA A 85 -9.61 -1.52 10.09
C ALA A 85 -9.86 -2.87 10.79
N LEU A 86 -8.81 -3.47 11.38
CA LEU A 86 -8.89 -4.74 12.13
C LEU A 86 -9.66 -4.63 13.45
N ARG A 87 -9.88 -3.42 13.97
CA ARG A 87 -10.69 -3.22 15.19
C ARG A 87 -12.18 -3.48 14.97
N ILE A 88 -12.67 -3.41 13.73
CA ILE A 88 -14.08 -3.69 13.40
C ILE A 88 -14.27 -5.20 13.15
N THR A 89 -13.24 -5.89 12.65
CA THR A 89 -13.28 -7.34 12.37
C THR A 89 -13.08 -8.20 13.62
N SER A 90 -12.64 -7.65 14.75
CA SER A 90 -12.41 -8.42 15.99
C SER A 90 -13.69 -8.85 16.74
N LEU A 91 -14.88 -8.61 16.19
CA LEU A 91 -16.13 -9.21 16.68
C LEU A 91 -16.81 -10.15 15.66
N TYR A 92 -16.27 -10.29 14.46
CA TYR A 92 -16.72 -11.32 13.50
C TYR A 92 -15.61 -12.37 13.39
N HIS A 93 -15.75 -13.38 14.26
CA HIS A 93 -15.75 -14.77 13.85
C HIS A 93 -15.10 -15.10 12.50
N ILE A 94 -14.24 -16.12 12.55
CA ILE A 94 -13.93 -17.04 11.45
C ILE A 94 -12.77 -16.59 10.57
N TRP A 95 -11.57 -16.83 11.10
CA TRP A 95 -10.47 -17.38 10.32
C TRP A 95 -10.90 -18.81 9.93
N GLU A 96 -11.56 -18.98 8.77
CA GLU A 96 -11.66 -20.32 8.17
C GLU A 96 -10.27 -20.70 7.67
N GLY A 97 -9.74 -21.74 8.32
CA GLY A 97 -8.42 -22.33 8.15
C GLY A 97 -8.17 -23.30 9.28
#